data_AF-A0A5B9WS44-F1
#
_entry.id   AF-A0A5B9WS44-F1
#
_cell.length_a   1.000
_cell.length_b   1.000
_cell.length_c   1.000
_cell.angle_alpha   90.00
_cell.angle_beta   90.00
_cell.angle_gamma   90.00
#
_symmetry.space_group_name_H-M   'P 1'
#
loop_
_entity.id
_entity.type
_entity.pdbx_description
1 polymer ?
#
loop_
_entity_poly.entity_id
_entity_poly.type
_entity_poly.pdbx_seq_one_letter_code
_entity_poly.pdbx_strand_id
1 'polypeptide(L)'
;MTDQTVSPAKVTTTDYMGGLVYERDTLQFVSHEEGRIRAVFQTGQPLTYHYDYFEKDHLGNVRLVLTEQTDFSMYMASMETESAAKENALFSNIDASRSARPPVTRKRKRPPARMNLWQSSTAMTLTRRSAPRWCCG
;
A
#
# COMPACT_ATOMS: atom_id res chain seq x y z
N MET A 1 2.95 -26.35 18.71
CA MET A 1 3.89 -25.21 18.67
C MET A 1 3.33 -24.05 19.47
N THR A 2 4.17 -23.34 20.22
CA THR A 2 3.76 -22.17 21.03
C THR A 2 4.55 -20.95 20.60
N ASP A 3 3.86 -19.89 20.18
CA ASP A 3 4.43 -18.59 19.82
C ASP A 3 4.31 -17.63 21.01
N GLN A 4 5.45 -17.12 21.48
CA GLN A 4 5.57 -16.21 22.63
C GLN A 4 5.80 -14.74 22.23
N THR A 5 5.82 -14.42 20.93
CA THR A 5 5.99 -13.04 20.45
C THR A 5 4.74 -12.18 20.65
N VAL A 6 3.61 -12.81 20.95
CA VAL A 6 2.32 -12.18 21.24
C VAL A 6 1.88 -12.57 22.66
N SER A 7 1.27 -11.63 23.40
CA SER A 7 0.71 -11.87 24.73
C SER A 7 -0.82 -11.75 24.69
N PRO A 8 -1.59 -12.79 25.09
CA PRO A 8 -1.13 -14.08 25.60
C PRO A 8 -0.47 -14.96 24.53
N ALA A 9 0.42 -15.87 24.95
CA ALA A 9 1.14 -16.77 24.07
C ALA A 9 0.17 -17.63 23.23
N LYS A 10 0.40 -17.68 21.92
CA LYS A 10 -0.48 -18.38 20.98
C LYS A 10 -0.05 -19.85 20.88
N VAL A 11 -0.96 -20.75 21.19
CA VAL A 11 -0.74 -22.21 21.03
C VAL A 11 -1.39 -22.67 19.72
N THR A 12 -0.62 -23.42 18.93
CA THR A 12 -1.09 -24.09 17.71
C THR A 12 -0.84 -25.59 17.84
N THR A 13 -1.92 -26.38 17.80
CA THR A 13 -1.87 -27.84 17.80
C THR A 13 -2.08 -28.34 16.38
N THR A 14 -1.21 -29.23 15.93
CA THR A 14 -1.25 -29.83 14.59
C THR A 14 -1.28 -31.33 14.75
N ASP A 15 -2.31 -31.96 14.20
CA ASP A 15 -2.53 -33.40 14.27
C ASP A 15 -2.33 -34.04 12.90
N TYR A 16 -1.68 -35.20 12.89
CA TYR A 16 -1.33 -35.92 11.68
C TYR A 16 -2.06 -37.27 11.67
N MET A 17 -2.87 -37.50 10.65
CA MET A 17 -3.59 -38.77 10.45
C MET A 17 -3.27 -39.30 9.04
N GLY A 18 -2.17 -40.06 8.94
CA GLY A 18 -1.65 -40.51 7.65
C GLY A 18 -1.26 -39.30 6.78
N GLY A 19 -1.83 -39.20 5.58
CA GLY A 19 -1.62 -38.06 4.69
C GLY A 19 -2.39 -36.79 5.09
N LEU A 20 -3.33 -36.87 6.03
CA LEU A 20 -4.18 -35.75 6.42
C LEU A 20 -3.53 -34.94 7.53
N VAL A 21 -3.47 -33.62 7.36
CA VAL A 21 -2.92 -32.68 8.34
C VAL A 21 -4.04 -31.77 8.85
N TYR A 22 -4.20 -31.74 10.16
CA TYR A 22 -5.19 -30.92 10.85
C TYR A 22 -4.50 -29.84 11.68
N GLU A 23 -5.08 -28.66 11.77
CA GLU A 23 -4.71 -27.63 12.73
C GLU A 23 -5.94 -27.26 13.55
N ARG A 24 -5.88 -27.37 14.88
CA ARG A 24 -7.02 -27.10 15.79
C ARG A 24 -8.32 -27.79 15.33
N ASP A 25 -8.27 -29.10 15.08
CA ASP A 25 -9.40 -29.91 14.60
C ASP A 25 -9.95 -29.55 13.20
N THR A 26 -9.28 -28.65 12.46
CA THR A 26 -9.67 -28.28 11.10
C THR A 26 -8.70 -28.87 10.07
N LEU A 27 -9.23 -29.52 9.03
CA LEU A 27 -8.42 -30.11 7.97
C LEU A 27 -7.71 -29.00 7.19
N GLN A 28 -6.39 -29.03 7.11
CA GLN A 28 -5.61 -28.04 6.36
C GLN A 28 -5.36 -28.52 4.94
N PHE A 29 -4.74 -29.70 4.82
CA PHE A 29 -4.49 -30.33 3.54
C PHE A 29 -4.35 -31.85 3.66
N VAL A 30 -4.50 -32.52 2.53
CA VAL A 30 -4.21 -33.94 2.34
C VAL A 30 -2.99 -34.06 1.44
N SER A 31 -1.97 -34.75 1.91
CA SER A 31 -0.76 -35.07 1.16
C SER A 31 -1.06 -36.20 0.16
N HIS A 32 -0.64 -36.03 -1.09
CA HIS A 32 -0.77 -37.01 -2.16
C HIS A 32 0.58 -37.20 -2.85
N GLU A 33 0.78 -38.33 -3.55
CA GLU A 33 2.05 -38.61 -4.25
C GLU A 33 2.37 -37.56 -5.32
N GLU A 34 1.33 -37.08 -6.00
CA GLU A 34 1.41 -36.12 -7.11
C GLU A 34 1.27 -34.66 -6.66
N GLY A 35 1.01 -34.39 -5.36
CA GLY A 35 0.66 -33.04 -4.93
C GLY A 35 0.07 -32.94 -3.54
N ARG A 36 -0.76 -31.92 -3.34
CA ARG A 36 -1.56 -31.75 -2.12
C ARG A 36 -2.96 -31.25 -2.45
N ILE A 37 -3.91 -31.66 -1.63
CA ILE A 37 -5.30 -31.20 -1.71
C ILE A 37 -5.50 -30.24 -0.54
N ARG A 38 -5.82 -28.97 -0.82
CA ARG A 38 -6.10 -27.95 0.19
C ARG A 38 -7.60 -27.86 0.44
N ALA A 39 -7.99 -27.81 1.71
CA ALA A 39 -9.38 -27.56 2.12
C ALA A 39 -9.55 -26.07 2.44
N VAL A 40 -10.41 -25.38 1.70
CA VAL A 40 -10.65 -23.94 1.89
C VAL A 40 -12.02 -23.72 2.53
N PHE A 41 -11.99 -23.20 3.75
CA PHE A 41 -13.17 -22.85 4.52
C PHE A 41 -13.46 -21.36 4.33
N GLN A 42 -14.58 -21.04 3.68
CA GLN A 42 -15.09 -19.67 3.59
C GLN A 42 -16.41 -19.58 4.34
N THR A 43 -16.54 -18.57 5.21
CA THR A 43 -17.75 -18.37 6.02
C THR A 43 -18.98 -18.20 5.13
N GLY A 44 -19.98 -19.07 5.31
CA GLY A 44 -21.23 -19.02 4.55
C GLY A 44 -21.17 -19.67 3.17
N GLN A 45 -20.07 -20.34 2.81
CA GLN A 45 -19.94 -21.14 1.59
C GLN A 45 -19.71 -22.62 1.94
N PRO A 46 -20.10 -23.55 1.06
CA PRO A 46 -19.73 -24.94 1.22
C PRO A 46 -18.21 -25.10 1.21
N LEU A 47 -17.73 -26.19 1.82
CA LEU A 47 -16.33 -26.55 1.80
C LEU A 47 -15.87 -26.81 0.36
N THR A 48 -14.82 -26.11 -0.06
CA THR A 48 -14.22 -26.27 -1.38
C THR A 48 -12.82 -26.88 -1.26
N TYR A 49 -12.49 -27.75 -2.22
CA TYR A 49 -11.16 -28.36 -2.32
C TYR A 49 -10.42 -27.81 -3.53
N HIS A 50 -9.16 -27.48 -3.35
CA HIS A 50 -8.26 -27.10 -4.44
C HIS A 50 -7.11 -28.09 -4.53
N TYR A 51 -6.80 -28.50 -5.75
CA TYR A 51 -5.72 -29.42 -6.05
C TYR A 51 -4.49 -28.62 -6.48
N ASP A 52 -3.39 -28.85 -5.77
CA ASP A 52 -2.07 -28.35 -6.13
C ASP A 52 -1.22 -29.55 -6.61
N TYR A 53 -0.83 -29.58 -7.88
CA TYR A 53 0.00 -30.62 -8.48
C TYR A 53 1.46 -30.23 -8.44
N PHE A 54 2.35 -31.17 -8.11
CA PHE A 54 3.78 -30.97 -8.03
C PHE A 54 4.46 -31.59 -9.25
N GLU A 55 4.97 -30.75 -10.15
CA GLU A 55 5.85 -31.24 -11.21
C GLU A 55 7.22 -31.52 -10.62
N LYS A 56 7.56 -32.81 -10.60
CA LYS A 56 8.83 -33.31 -10.10
C LYS A 56 9.83 -33.44 -11.24
N ASP A 57 11.09 -33.24 -10.92
CA ASP A 57 12.17 -33.62 -11.83
C ASP A 57 12.55 -35.09 -11.70
N HIS A 58 13.52 -35.51 -12.51
CA HIS A 58 14.02 -36.89 -12.52
C HIS A 58 14.67 -37.34 -11.19
N LEU A 59 14.98 -36.41 -10.28
CA LEU A 59 15.49 -36.72 -8.93
C LEU A 59 14.38 -36.65 -7.87
N GLY A 60 13.14 -36.33 -8.26
CA GLY A 60 12.00 -36.23 -7.36
C GLY A 60 11.83 -34.87 -6.69
N ASN A 61 12.63 -33.85 -7.05
CA ASN A 61 12.47 -32.49 -6.51
C ASN A 61 11.33 -31.76 -7.20
N VAL A 62 10.55 -30.99 -6.45
CA VAL A 62 9.45 -30.19 -6.99
C VAL A 62 9.99 -28.92 -7.65
N ARG A 63 9.70 -28.72 -8.95
CA ARG A 63 10.11 -27.52 -9.73
C ARG A 63 8.99 -26.54 -9.97
N LEU A 64 7.77 -27.05 -10.10
CA LEU A 64 6.57 -26.26 -10.35
C LEU A 64 5.45 -26.78 -9.47
N VAL A 65 4.62 -25.86 -9.00
CA VAL A 65 3.34 -26.16 -8.36
C VAL A 65 2.25 -25.57 -9.22
N LEU A 66 1.38 -26.42 -9.76
CA LEU A 66 0.21 -26.03 -10.54
C LEU A 66 -1.01 -26.07 -9.63
N THR A 67 -1.80 -25.01 -9.59
CA THR A 67 -3.00 -24.95 -8.76
C THR A 67 -4.25 -24.78 -9.60
N GLU A 68 -5.32 -25.50 -9.27
CA GLU A 68 -6.65 -25.32 -9.89
C GLU A 68 -7.40 -24.10 -9.33
N GLN A 69 -6.88 -23.46 -8.28
CA GLN A 69 -7.51 -22.28 -7.71
C GLN A 69 -7.49 -21.11 -8.70
N THR A 70 -8.67 -20.66 -9.12
CA THR A 70 -8.84 -19.53 -10.07
C THR A 70 -8.75 -18.17 -9.39
N ASP A 71 -8.84 -18.13 -8.07
CA ASP A 71 -8.84 -16.88 -7.30
C ASP A 71 -7.43 -16.28 -7.26
N PHE A 72 -7.17 -15.36 -8.20
CA PHE A 72 -5.93 -14.60 -8.24
C PHE A 72 -6.11 -13.22 -7.64
N SER A 73 -5.50 -12.98 -6.48
CA SER A 73 -5.47 -11.67 -5.83
C SER A 73 -4.14 -10.99 -6.12
N MET A 74 -4.12 -10.02 -7.05
CA MET A 74 -2.93 -9.21 -7.28
C MET A 74 -2.88 -8.05 -6.30
N TYR A 75 -1.91 -8.06 -5.39
CA TYR A 75 -1.66 -6.94 -4.48
C TYR A 75 -0.70 -5.96 -5.15
N MET A 76 -1.20 -4.77 -5.48
CA MET A 76 -0.41 -3.69 -6.08
C MET A 76 -0.64 -2.40 -5.28
N ALA A 77 0.43 -1.72 -4.89
CA ALA A 77 0.38 -0.39 -4.30
C ALA A 77 0.70 0.64 -5.39
N SER A 78 -0.24 1.51 -5.73
CA SER A 78 -0.05 2.57 -6.72
C SER A 78 0.50 3.87 -6.12
N MET A 79 0.57 3.97 -4.78
CA MET A 79 1.08 5.14 -4.05
C MET A 79 0.30 6.44 -4.29
N GLU A 80 -0.96 6.32 -4.76
CA GLU A 80 -1.84 7.45 -5.01
C GLU A 80 -2.57 7.86 -3.72
N THR A 81 -2.84 9.16 -3.55
CA THR A 81 -3.43 9.70 -2.31
C THR A 81 -4.83 9.17 -2.03
N GLU A 82 -5.62 8.89 -3.07
CA GLU A 82 -6.99 8.37 -2.93
C GLU A 82 -7.02 6.90 -2.48
N SER A 83 -6.01 6.12 -2.89
CA SER A 83 -5.84 4.72 -2.49
C SER A 83 -5.18 4.57 -1.12
N ALA A 84 -4.80 5.68 -0.48
CA ALA A 84 -3.92 5.68 0.67
C ALA A 84 -4.41 4.81 1.83
N ALA A 85 -5.70 4.92 2.18
CA ALA A 85 -6.30 4.15 3.26
C ALA A 85 -6.31 2.64 2.99
N LYS A 86 -6.51 2.22 1.73
CA LYS A 86 -6.51 0.80 1.35
C LYS A 86 -5.10 0.22 1.38
N GLU A 87 -4.13 0.95 0.83
CA GLU A 87 -2.74 0.51 0.80
C GLU A 87 -2.13 0.43 2.20
N ASN A 88 -2.43 1.39 3.10
CA ASN A 88 -1.92 1.39 4.46
C ASN A 88 -2.48 0.22 5.31
N ALA A 89 -3.66 -0.29 4.96
CA ALA A 89 -4.23 -1.47 5.62
C ALA A 89 -3.61 -2.79 5.12
N LEU A 90 -3.14 -2.82 3.86
CA LEU A 90 -2.65 -4.04 3.21
C LEU A 90 -1.12 -4.19 3.28
N PHE A 91 -0.38 -3.08 3.35
CA PHE A 91 1.08 -3.07 3.26
C PHE A 91 1.70 -2.30 4.44
N SER A 92 2.80 -2.83 4.97
CA SER A 92 3.58 -2.16 6.01
C SER A 92 4.46 -1.04 5.44
N ASN A 93 4.67 0.03 6.22
CA ASN A 93 5.62 1.12 5.93
C ASN A 93 5.35 1.94 4.65
N ILE A 94 4.14 1.91 4.10
CA ILE A 94 3.79 2.67 2.90
C ILE A 94 3.94 4.18 3.12
N ASP A 95 3.41 4.73 4.22
CA ASP A 95 3.43 6.17 4.48
C ASP A 95 4.85 6.76 4.53
N ALA A 96 5.82 6.00 5.03
CA ALA A 96 7.22 6.43 5.09
C ALA A 96 7.90 6.46 3.71
N SER A 97 7.40 5.70 2.75
CA SER A 97 7.98 5.56 1.40
C SER A 97 7.33 6.46 0.35
N ARG A 98 6.19 7.10 0.69
CA ARG A 98 5.48 8.01 -0.23
C ARG A 98 6.24 9.32 -0.39
N SER A 99 6.27 9.80 -1.63
CA SER A 99 6.75 11.14 -1.94
C SER A 99 5.62 11.96 -2.56
N ALA A 100 5.49 13.21 -2.13
CA ALA A 100 4.50 14.11 -2.70
C ALA A 100 4.88 14.40 -4.16
N ARG A 101 3.90 14.39 -5.05
CA ARG A 101 4.10 14.84 -6.43
C ARG A 101 4.65 16.27 -6.39
N PRO A 102 5.76 16.57 -7.09
CA PRO A 102 6.31 17.92 -7.09
C PRO A 102 5.29 18.90 -7.67
N PRO A 103 5.17 20.11 -7.09
CA PRO A 103 4.24 21.11 -7.59
C PRO A 103 4.59 21.51 -9.03
N VAL A 104 3.59 21.57 -9.91
CA VAL A 104 3.76 22.10 -11.26
C VAL A 104 4.12 23.59 -11.14
N THR A 105 5.39 23.91 -11.37
CA THR A 105 5.81 25.31 -11.47
C THR A 105 5.29 25.89 -12.78
N ARG A 106 4.30 26.80 -12.70
CA ARG A 106 3.89 27.60 -13.86
C ARG A 106 5.06 28.49 -14.24
N LYS A 107 5.79 28.16 -15.32
CA LYS A 107 6.83 29.03 -15.90
C LYS A 107 6.22 30.42 -16.04
N ARG A 108 6.75 31.42 -15.33
CA ARG A 108 6.28 32.81 -15.43
C ARG A 108 6.43 33.22 -16.90
N LYS A 109 5.32 33.54 -17.58
CA LYS A 109 5.39 34.19 -18.90
C LYS A 109 6.23 35.47 -18.71
N ARG A 110 7.32 35.60 -19.46
CA ARG A 110 8.19 36.78 -19.42
C ARG A 110 7.32 38.02 -19.66
N PRO A 111 7.39 39.06 -18.81
CA PRO A 111 6.69 40.31 -19.10
C PRO A 111 7.22 40.89 -20.42
N PRO A 112 6.37 41.45 -21.29
CA PRO A 112 6.83 42.11 -22.50
C PRO A 112 7.74 43.30 -22.13
N ALA A 113 8.82 43.49 -22.88
CA ALA A 113 9.73 44.61 -22.70
C ALA A 113 8.95 45.94 -22.81
N ARG A 114 9.04 46.78 -21.77
CA ARG A 114 8.39 48.09 -21.74
C ARG A 114 9.28 49.07 -22.51
N MET A 115 8.93 49.41 -23.76
CA MET A 115 9.51 50.55 -24.47
C MET A 115 9.07 51.85 -23.78
N ASN A 116 10.03 52.61 -23.30
CA ASN A 116 9.86 53.87 -22.59
C ASN A 116 9.74 55.02 -23.59
N LEU A 117 8.59 55.72 -23.57
CA LEU A 117 8.38 56.99 -24.26
C LEU A 117 8.80 58.13 -23.32
N TRP A 118 9.71 58.98 -23.78
CA TRP A 118 10.24 60.12 -23.05
C TRP A 118 9.16 61.21 -22.95
N GLN A 119 8.72 61.57 -21.75
CA GLN A 119 7.99 62.83 -21.52
C GLN A 119 8.63 63.60 -20.36
N SER A 120 9.26 64.70 -20.71
CA SER A 120 9.73 65.76 -19.83
C SER A 120 8.56 66.64 -19.40
N SER A 121 8.42 66.94 -18.09
CA SER A 121 7.92 68.23 -17.60
C SER A 121 8.00 68.35 -16.06
N THR A 122 8.99 69.12 -15.63
CA THR A 122 9.01 70.27 -14.69
C THR A 122 8.01 70.40 -13.51
N ALA A 123 8.61 70.83 -12.37
CA ALA A 123 8.10 71.53 -11.17
C ALA A 123 7.31 70.67 -10.14
N MET A 124 7.83 70.34 -8.96
CA MET A 124 8.30 71.15 -7.81
C MET A 124 7.16 71.91 -7.09
N THR A 125 6.67 71.35 -5.98
CA THR A 125 6.32 72.13 -4.77
C THR A 125 6.28 71.24 -3.53
N LEU A 126 6.63 71.87 -2.41
CA LEU A 126 7.18 71.33 -1.18
C LEU A 126 6.13 71.34 -0.05
N THR A 127 6.36 70.50 0.98
CA THR A 127 5.89 70.61 2.39
C THR A 127 4.39 70.37 2.68
N ARG A 128 3.96 69.78 3.81
CA ARG A 128 4.61 69.50 5.11
C ARG A 128 3.92 68.30 5.78
N ARG A 129 4.69 67.43 6.44
CA ARG A 129 4.21 66.39 7.37
C ARG A 129 3.66 67.04 8.65
N SER A 130 2.55 66.55 9.17
CA SER A 130 2.19 66.65 10.59
C SER A 130 1.66 65.30 11.09
N ALA A 131 2.18 64.88 12.24
CA ALA A 131 1.76 63.76 13.08
C ALA A 131 1.95 64.21 14.55
N PRO A 132 1.53 63.45 15.58
CA PRO A 132 0.30 62.70 15.80
C PRO A 132 -0.46 63.26 17.04
N ARG A 133 -1.68 62.75 17.37
CA ARG A 133 -2.34 63.03 18.65
C ARG A 133 -2.71 61.72 19.35
N TRP A 134 -2.14 61.53 20.54
CA TRP A 134 -2.49 60.51 21.52
C TRP A 134 -3.83 60.85 22.19
N CYS A 135 -4.63 59.85 22.55
CA CYS A 135 -5.41 59.83 23.79
C CYS A 135 -5.69 58.37 24.20
N CYS A 136 -5.37 58.07 25.46
CA CYS A 136 -5.76 56.86 26.18
C CYS A 136 -7.23 56.92 26.61
N GLY A 137 -7.82 55.74 26.78
CA GLY A 137 -9.09 55.49 27.46
C GLY A 137 -9.23 53.99 27.67
#